data_AF-A0A7V6M8W2-F1
#
_entry.id   AF-A0A7V6M8W2-F1
#
_cell.length_a   1.000
_cell.length_b   1.000
_cell.length_c   1.000
_cell.angle_alpha   90.00
_cell.angle_beta   90.00
_cell.angle_gamma   90.00
#
_symmetry.space_group_name_H-M   'P 1'
#
loop_
_entity.id
_entity.type
_entity.pdbx_description
1 polymer ?
#
loop_
_entity_poly.entity_id
_entity_poly.type
_entity_poly.pdbx_seq_one_letter_code
_entity_poly.pdbx_strand_id
1 'polypeptide(L)'
;MSYLSLAFGAILVNNVVLSQFLGICPFLGVSKKKSQAAGMGIAVIAVVFLSSLLTFSVQKFVLVPLNIEYLQIATFILIIASLVQFSELIIKKFFPSLYKDFGI
;
A
#
# COMPACT_ATOMS: atom_id res chain seq x y z
N MET A 1 -9.34 -12.88 30.60
CA MET A 1 -9.42 -12.11 29.34
C MET A 1 -9.01 -13.04 28.22
N SER A 2 -10.01 -13.63 27.55
CA SER A 2 -9.84 -14.81 26.67
C SER A 2 -9.15 -14.44 25.36
N TYR A 3 -8.15 -15.21 24.93
CA TYR A 3 -7.52 -15.10 23.61
C TYR A 3 -8.54 -15.08 22.45
N LEU A 4 -9.73 -15.63 22.69
CA LEU A 4 -10.85 -15.66 21.75
C LEU A 4 -11.44 -14.26 21.48
N SER A 5 -11.52 -13.38 22.48
CA SER A 5 -11.98 -12.00 22.27
C SER A 5 -10.94 -11.14 21.58
N LEU A 6 -9.64 -11.43 21.79
CA LEU A 6 -8.55 -10.78 21.06
C LEU A 6 -8.56 -11.18 19.57
N ALA A 7 -8.78 -12.46 19.27
CA ALA A 7 -8.90 -12.97 17.92
C ALA A 7 -10.12 -12.39 17.17
N PHE A 8 -11.29 -12.35 17.80
CA PHE A 8 -12.48 -11.73 17.22
C PHE A 8 -12.31 -10.21 17.01
N GLY A 9 -11.70 -9.49 17.95
CA GLY A 9 -11.39 -8.07 17.81
C GLY A 9 -10.41 -7.79 16.66
N ALA A 10 -9.39 -8.62 16.49
CA ALA A 10 -8.40 -8.46 15.42
C ALA A 10 -8.97 -8.78 14.03
N ILE A 11 -9.80 -9.82 13.90
CA ILE A 11 -10.32 -10.29 12.61
C ILE A 11 -11.48 -9.42 12.10
N LEU A 12 -12.37 -8.94 12.98
CA LEU A 12 -13.56 -8.19 12.57
C LEU A 12 -13.49 -6.69 12.85
N VAL A 13 -12.96 -6.26 14.00
CA VAL A 13 -13.04 -4.85 14.43
C VAL A 13 -11.83 -4.04 13.94
N ASN A 14 -10.64 -4.63 13.97
CA ASN A 14 -9.39 -3.93 13.64
C ASN A 14 -8.76 -4.36 12.29
N ASN A 15 -9.52 -5.08 11.48
CA ASN A 15 -9.02 -5.58 10.20
C ASN A 15 -9.05 -4.47 9.15
N VAL A 16 -7.87 -4.14 8.62
CA VAL A 16 -7.65 -3.09 7.62
C VAL A 16 -8.55 -3.26 6.39
N VAL A 17 -8.84 -4.50 6.00
CA VAL A 17 -9.65 -4.82 4.81
C VAL A 17 -11.15 -4.65 5.06
N LEU A 18 -11.66 -5.06 6.24
CA LEU A 18 -13.10 -5.02 6.56
C LEU A 18 -13.56 -3.71 7.21
N SER A 19 -12.68 -3.03 7.95
CA SER A 19 -13.03 -1.85 8.75
C SER A 19 -12.48 -0.54 8.17
N GLN A 20 -11.26 -0.55 7.61
CA GLN A 20 -10.62 0.67 7.12
C GLN A 20 -10.75 0.87 5.61
N PHE A 21 -11.27 -0.13 4.86
CA PHE A 21 -11.51 -0.04 3.41
C PHE A 21 -10.28 0.45 2.60
N LEU A 22 -9.06 0.26 3.11
CA LEU A 22 -7.82 0.66 2.44
C LEU A 22 -7.36 -0.45 1.49
N GLY A 23 -6.95 -0.09 0.26
CA GLY A 23 -6.36 -1.04 -0.68
C GLY A 23 -7.35 -1.98 -1.40
N ILE A 24 -8.63 -1.58 -1.52
CA ILE A 24 -9.66 -2.37 -2.21
C ILE A 24 -9.44 -2.42 -3.72
N CYS A 25 -8.90 -1.35 -4.30
CA CYS A 25 -8.62 -1.26 -5.74
C CYS A 25 -7.73 -2.41 -6.26
N PRO A 26 -6.56 -2.71 -5.67
CA PRO A 26 -5.77 -3.87 -6.08
C PRO A 26 -6.46 -5.19 -5.75
N PHE A 27 -7.13 -5.28 -4.60
CA PHE A 27 -7.81 -6.51 -4.16
C PHE A 27 -8.89 -6.98 -5.16
N LEU A 28 -9.75 -6.08 -5.61
CA LEU A 28 -10.81 -6.40 -6.59
C LEU A 28 -10.24 -6.82 -7.96
N GLY A 29 -9.10 -6.26 -8.37
CA GLY A 29 -8.47 -6.57 -9.66
C GLY A 29 -7.83 -7.96 -9.74
N VAL A 30 -7.26 -8.46 -8.63
CA VAL A 30 -6.36 -9.64 -8.68
C VAL A 30 -6.85 -10.87 -7.91
N SER A 31 -8.08 -10.81 -7.39
CA SER A 31 -8.69 -11.89 -6.59
C SER A 31 -8.95 -13.19 -7.36
N LYS A 32 -8.83 -13.20 -8.70
CA LYS A 32 -9.15 -14.37 -9.54
C LYS A 32 -8.12 -15.49 -9.48
N LYS A 33 -6.83 -15.18 -9.29
CA LYS A 33 -5.74 -16.19 -9.27
C LYS A 33 -4.85 -16.00 -8.04
N LYS A 34 -4.62 -17.06 -7.26
CA LYS A 34 -3.74 -17.02 -6.06
C LYS A 34 -2.33 -16.52 -6.37
N SER A 35 -1.77 -16.92 -7.51
CA SER A 35 -0.42 -16.51 -7.94
C SER A 35 -0.31 -15.00 -8.16
N GLN A 36 -1.34 -14.39 -8.76
CA GLN A 36 -1.41 -12.93 -8.96
C GLN A 36 -1.61 -12.18 -7.64
N ALA A 37 -2.51 -12.67 -6.79
CA ALA A 37 -2.77 -12.07 -5.49
C ALA A 37 -1.53 -12.05 -4.59
N ALA A 38 -0.75 -13.14 -4.60
CA ALA A 38 0.51 -13.21 -3.86
C ALA A 38 1.54 -12.20 -4.38
N GLY A 39 1.71 -12.11 -5.71
CA GLY A 39 2.64 -11.15 -6.33
C GLY A 39 2.27 -9.70 -6.05
N MET A 40 0.98 -9.36 -6.15
CA MET A 40 0.51 -8.01 -5.86
C MET A 40 0.59 -7.66 -4.37
N GLY A 41 0.33 -8.62 -3.47
CA GLY A 41 0.48 -8.42 -2.03
C GLY A 41 1.91 -8.07 -1.63
N ILE A 42 2.90 -8.80 -2.17
CA ILE A 42 4.33 -8.51 -1.92
C ILE A 42 4.71 -7.12 -2.44
N ALA A 43 4.23 -6.74 -3.63
CA ALA A 43 4.48 -5.42 -4.20
C ALA A 43 3.91 -4.30 -3.33
N VAL A 44 2.67 -4.44 -2.86
CA VAL A 44 2.02 -3.43 -1.99
C VAL A 44 2.74 -3.32 -0.65
N ILE A 45 3.13 -4.43 -0.02
CA ILE A 45 3.88 -4.41 1.25
C ILE A 45 5.20 -3.63 1.07
N ALA A 46 5.93 -3.88 -0.01
CA ALA A 46 7.18 -3.18 -0.29
C ALA A 46 6.97 -1.67 -0.49
N VAL A 47 5.96 -1.28 -1.27
CA VAL A 47 5.65 0.14 -1.52
C VAL A 47 5.15 0.86 -0.25
N VAL A 48 4.31 0.23 0.55
CA VAL A 48 3.81 0.82 1.81
C VAL A 48 4.94 1.00 2.81
N PHE A 49 5.84 0.02 2.93
CA PHE A 49 7.01 0.14 3.80
C PHE A 49 7.94 1.28 3.37
N LEU A 50 8.28 1.34 2.08
CA LEU A 50 9.18 2.36 1.55
C LEU A 50 8.56 3.76 1.60
N SER A 51 7.27 3.87 1.27
CA SER A 51 6.55 5.14 1.30
C SER A 51 6.43 5.68 2.72
N SER A 52 6.16 4.83 3.72
CA SER A 52 6.11 5.24 5.14
C SER A 52 7.45 5.80 5.64
N LEU A 53 8.56 5.18 5.23
CA LEU A 53 9.90 5.65 5.61
C LEU A 53 10.23 7.01 4.97
N LEU A 54 9.86 7.18 3.69
CA LEU A 54 10.10 8.41 2.94
C LEU A 54 9.19 9.55 3.41
N THR A 55 7.90 9.32 3.62
CA THR A 55 6.97 10.34 4.11
C THR A 55 7.33 10.80 5.51
N PHE A 56 7.78 9.90 6.40
CA PHE A 56 8.31 10.27 7.72
C PHE A 56 9.53 11.18 7.62
N SER A 57 10.48 10.83 6.75
CA SER A 57 11.68 11.64 6.51
C SER A 57 11.33 13.01 5.96
N VAL A 58 10.46 13.07 4.95
CA VAL A 58 10.02 14.34 4.34
C VAL A 58 9.25 15.21 5.33
N GLN A 59 8.39 14.62 6.16
CA GLN A 59 7.64 15.39 7.15
C GLN A 59 8.58 16.03 8.19
N LYS A 60 9.52 15.26 8.74
CA LYS A 60 10.42 15.75 9.81
C LYS A 60 11.51 16.70 9.30
N PHE A 61 12.06 16.45 8.11
CA PHE A 61 13.19 17.23 7.57
C PHE A 61 12.78 18.38 6.65
N VAL A 62 11.57 18.38 6.08
CA VAL A 62 11.15 19.41 5.12
C VAL A 62 9.94 20.20 5.62
N LEU A 63 8.84 19.54 5.99
CA LEU A 63 7.58 20.24 6.28
C LEU A 63 7.61 21.00 7.60
N VAL A 64 8.13 20.38 8.66
CA VAL A 64 8.28 21.00 9.98
C VAL A 64 9.21 22.22 9.96
N PRO A 65 10.44 22.16 9.40
CA PRO A 65 11.32 23.33 9.41
C PRO A 65 10.83 24.47 8.51
N LEU A 66 10.13 24.18 7.42
CA LEU A 66 9.59 25.23 6.53
C LEU A 66 8.22 25.77 6.99
N ASN A 67 7.60 25.21 8.05
CA ASN A 67 6.23 25.56 8.51
C ASN A 67 5.15 25.40 7.41
N ILE A 68 5.36 24.53 6.43
CA ILE A 68 4.43 24.27 5.30
C ILE A 68 3.65 22.97 5.55
N GLU A 69 3.12 22.79 6.75
CA GLU A 69 2.40 21.57 7.12
C GLU A 69 1.09 21.39 6.34
N TYR A 70 0.49 22.48 5.84
CA TYR A 70 -0.72 22.44 5.04
C TYR A 70 -0.57 21.67 3.72
N LEU A 71 0.66 21.51 3.21
CA LEU A 71 0.95 20.78 1.96
C LEU A 71 1.18 19.27 2.16
N GLN A 72 1.11 18.78 3.40
CA GLN A 72 1.41 17.38 3.76
C GLN A 72 0.67 16.36 2.90
N ILE A 73 -0.64 16.53 2.72
CA ILE A 73 -1.46 15.59 1.96
C ILE A 73 -1.00 15.51 0.50
N ALA A 74 -0.74 16.65 -0.13
CA ALA A 74 -0.31 16.71 -1.52
C ALA A 74 1.09 16.07 -1.72
N THR A 75 2.03 16.37 -0.82
CA THR A 75 3.37 15.77 -0.85
C THR A 75 3.33 14.26 -0.65
N PHE A 76 2.48 13.77 0.26
CA PHE A 76 2.36 12.34 0.54
C PHE A 76 1.78 11.58 -0.66
N ILE A 77 0.74 12.12 -1.30
CA ILE A 77 0.17 11.54 -2.52
C ILE A 77 1.23 11.47 -3.64
N LEU A 78 2.02 12.53 -3.84
CA LEU A 78 3.07 12.55 -4.87
C LEU A 78 4.16 11.48 -4.64
N ILE A 79 4.61 11.33 -3.39
CA ILE A 79 5.63 10.32 -3.04
C ILE A 79 5.07 8.91 -3.27
N ILE A 80 3.87 8.63 -2.79
CA ILE A 80 3.24 7.32 -2.92
C ILE A 80 2.98 7.01 -4.41
N ALA A 81 2.41 7.94 -5.18
CA ALA A 81 2.13 7.76 -6.60
C ALA A 81 3.40 7.46 -7.41
N SER A 82 4.48 8.20 -7.16
CA SER A 82 5.77 7.99 -7.84
C SER A 82 6.35 6.60 -7.56
N LEU A 83 6.23 6.11 -6.32
CA LEU A 83 6.69 4.77 -5.93
C LEU A 83 5.83 3.65 -6.53
N VAL A 84 4.51 3.82 -6.55
CA VAL A 84 3.60 2.85 -7.18
C VAL A 84 3.91 2.74 -8.67
N GLN A 85 4.09 3.87 -9.36
CA GLN A 85 4.44 3.89 -10.80
C GLN A 85 5.76 3.16 -11.07
N PHE A 86 6.76 3.39 -10.22
CA PHE A 86 8.04 2.70 -10.31
C PHE A 86 7.90 1.19 -10.07
N SER A 87 7.09 0.78 -9.10
CA SER A 87 6.82 -0.64 -8.83
C SER A 87 6.12 -1.32 -10.00
N GLU A 88 5.20 -0.62 -10.67
CA GLU A 88 4.49 -1.14 -11.86
C GLU A 88 5.47 -1.42 -13.00
N LEU A 89 6.41 -0.50 -13.25
CA LEU A 89 7.46 -0.66 -14.25
C LEU A 89 8.38 -1.86 -13.95
N ILE A 90 8.71 -2.08 -12.68
CA ILE A 90 9.48 -3.26 -12.24
C ILE A 90 8.71 -4.54 -12.55
N ILE A 91 7.43 -4.61 -12.15
CA ILE A 91 6.58 -5.79 -12.37
C ILE A 91 6.46 -6.10 -13.87
N LYS A 92 6.27 -5.07 -14.70
CA LYS A 92 6.20 -5.20 -16.17
C LYS A 92 7.48 -5.77 -16.77
N LYS A 93 8.65 -5.44 -16.20
CA LYS A 93 9.96 -5.89 -16.70
C LYS A 93 10.32 -7.31 -16.25
N PHE A 94 10.07 -7.65 -14.98
CA PHE A 94 10.49 -8.95 -14.41
C PHE A 94 9.46 -10.06 -14.61
N PHE A 95 8.16 -9.73 -14.56
CA PHE A 95 7.07 -10.72 -14.61
C PHE A 95 5.99 -10.32 -15.62
N PRO A 96 6.28 -10.39 -16.93
CA PRO A 96 5.33 -9.99 -17.97
C PRO A 96 4.07 -10.89 -18.01
N SER A 97 4.19 -12.14 -17.56
CA SER A 97 3.05 -13.06 -17.41
C SER A 97 2.09 -12.61 -16.31
N LEU A 98 2.58 -12.05 -15.20
CA LEU A 98 1.76 -11.48 -14.12
C LEU A 98 1.16 -10.12 -14.53
N TYR A 99 1.91 -9.31 -15.27
CA TYR A 99 1.42 -8.00 -15.73
C TYR A 99 0.22 -8.13 -16.68
N LYS A 100 0.26 -9.03 -17.67
CA LYS A 100 -0.88 -9.33 -18.56
C LYS A 100 -2.12 -9.83 -17.83
N ASP A 101 -1.87 -10.44 -16.68
CA ASP A 101 -2.84 -11.13 -15.85
C ASP A 101 -3.59 -10.17 -14.91
N PHE A 102 -3.03 -8.97 -14.67
CA PHE A 102 -3.66 -7.89 -13.91
C PHE A 102 -4.75 -7.14 -14.67
N GLY A 103 -5.01 -7.48 -15.94
CA GLY A 103 -6.19 -7.02 -16.69
C GLY A 103 -6.15 -5.55 -17.10
N ILE A 104 -4.95 -4.96 -17.17
CA ILE A 104 -4.67 -3.59 -17.64
C ILE A 104 -3.94 -3.65 -18.97
#